data_AF-A0A7L6ATT1-F1
#
_entry.id   AF-A0A7L6ATT1-F1
#
_cell.length_a   1.000
_cell.length_b   1.000
_cell.length_c   1.000
_cell.angle_alpha   90.00
_cell.angle_beta   90.00
_cell.angle_gamma   90.00
#
_symmetry.space_group_name_H-M   'P 1'
#
loop_
_entity.id
_entity.type
_entity.pdbx_description
1 polymer ?
#
loop_
_entity_poly.entity_id
_entity_poly.type
_entity_poly.pdbx_seq_one_letter_code
_entity_poly.pdbx_strand_id
1 'polypeptide(L)'
;MQNHIFRLESIWLLLPPLALCALDLALTLYGQSEQYWSGEYGAMSEVSPSFAAYLAISPFAFLLAGLLWMAIFSALIVILPEMLAMTLAIAVMLGHLNGAFTWLTYRFESYQASNTLFLLTAVLIVIAFRKGRSDTGRAALDWSQIPLPAWSRWVLVVTLLLLPIWWFLIPH
;
A
#
# COMPACT_ATOMS: atom_id res chain seq x y z
N MET A 1 0.52 -25.65 22.56
CA MET A 1 0.40 -24.71 21.42
C MET A 1 1.47 -23.65 21.59
N GLN A 2 2.34 -23.43 20.61
CA GLN A 2 3.26 -22.29 20.64
C GLN A 2 2.45 -21.01 20.43
N ASN A 3 2.43 -20.14 21.44
CA ASN A 3 1.80 -18.82 21.34
C ASN A 3 2.74 -17.90 20.57
N HIS A 4 2.59 -17.85 19.25
CA HIS A 4 3.27 -16.87 18.41
C HIS A 4 2.52 -15.54 18.50
N ILE A 5 3.25 -14.46 18.81
CA ILE A 5 2.71 -13.09 18.83
C ILE A 5 2.16 -12.69 17.44
N PHE A 6 2.77 -13.26 16.38
CA PHE A 6 2.44 -12.99 14.99
C PHE A 6 2.04 -14.27 14.25
N ARG A 7 0.98 -14.17 13.44
CA ARG A 7 0.53 -15.26 12.56
C ARG A 7 1.20 -15.19 11.20
N LEU A 8 1.98 -16.22 10.86
CA LEU A 8 2.72 -16.29 9.59
C LEU A 8 1.78 -16.26 8.36
N GLU A 9 0.55 -16.75 8.47
CA GLU A 9 -0.43 -16.75 7.39
C GLU A 9 -0.74 -15.32 6.89
N SER A 10 -0.66 -14.33 7.79
CA SER A 10 -0.93 -12.94 7.45
C SER A 10 0.08 -12.32 6.48
N ILE A 11 1.24 -12.96 6.27
CA ILE A 11 2.20 -12.54 5.24
C ILE A 11 1.57 -12.51 3.85
N TRP A 12 0.60 -13.40 3.60
CA TRP A 12 -0.12 -13.46 2.32
C TRP A 12 -1.07 -12.28 2.12
N LEU A 13 -1.49 -11.59 3.19
CA LEU A 13 -2.24 -10.34 3.09
C LEU A 13 -1.32 -9.11 2.89
N LEU A 14 -0.02 -9.23 3.18
CA LEU A 14 0.95 -8.15 3.08
C LEU A 14 1.69 -8.14 1.74
N LEU A 15 2.15 -9.31 1.27
CA LEU A 15 3.02 -9.37 0.09
C LEU A 15 2.38 -8.79 -1.18
N PRO A 16 1.11 -9.09 -1.52
CA PRO A 16 0.51 -8.52 -2.72
C PRO A 16 0.32 -7.00 -2.72
N PRO A 17 -0.24 -6.34 -1.68
CA PRO A 17 -0.31 -4.89 -1.66
C PRO A 17 1.08 -4.23 -1.64
N LEU A 18 2.07 -4.83 -0.96
CA LEU A 18 3.46 -4.34 -1.00
C LEU A 18 4.04 -4.41 -2.42
N ALA A 19 3.82 -5.53 -3.12
CA ALA A 19 4.33 -5.71 -4.48
C ALA A 19 3.69 -4.74 -5.48
N LEU A 20 2.37 -4.54 -5.40
CA LEU A 20 1.69 -3.56 -6.27
C LEU A 20 2.09 -2.12 -5.95
N CYS A 21 2.22 -1.78 -4.67
CA CYS A 21 2.73 -0.47 -4.25
C CYS A 21 4.15 -0.24 -4.78
N ALA A 22 5.04 -1.23 -4.64
CA ALA A 22 6.41 -1.11 -5.15
C ALA A 22 6.46 -0.95 -6.67
N LEU A 23 5.62 -1.69 -7.41
CA LEU A 23 5.50 -1.56 -8.85
C LEU A 23 5.01 -0.16 -9.26
N ASP A 24 3.96 0.34 -8.60
CA ASP A 24 3.40 1.66 -8.85
C ASP A 24 4.45 2.78 -8.61
N LEU A 25 5.15 2.74 -7.47
CA LEU A 25 6.23 3.67 -7.17
C LEU A 25 7.38 3.58 -8.20
N ALA A 26 7.74 2.36 -8.63
CA ALA A 26 8.79 2.15 -9.61
C ALA A 26 8.41 2.70 -11.00
N LEU A 27 7.17 2.45 -11.45
CA LEU A 27 6.65 3.01 -12.69
C LEU A 27 6.55 4.53 -12.62
N THR A 28 6.18 5.07 -11.46
CA THR A 28 6.12 6.50 -11.22
C THR A 28 7.47 7.17 -11.39
N LEU A 29 8.53 6.63 -10.79
CA LEU A 29 9.88 7.17 -10.97
C LEU A 29 10.35 6.95 -12.41
N TYR A 30 10.21 5.73 -12.94
CA TYR A 30 10.66 5.40 -14.28
C TYR A 30 9.97 6.25 -15.37
N GLY A 31 8.70 6.61 -15.16
CA GLY A 31 7.89 7.35 -16.12
C GLY A 31 8.12 8.86 -16.15
N GLN A 32 8.90 9.42 -15.20
CA GLN A 32 9.22 10.84 -15.18
C GLN A 32 9.99 11.28 -16.44
N SER A 33 9.89 12.56 -16.79
CA SER A 33 10.53 13.14 -17.98
C SER A 33 12.04 13.28 -17.83
N GLU A 34 12.76 13.45 -18.94
CA GLU A 34 14.19 13.79 -18.91
C GLU A 34 14.44 15.11 -18.18
N GLN A 35 13.52 16.08 -18.30
CA GLN A 35 13.56 17.35 -17.59
C GLN A 35 13.45 17.17 -16.07
N TYR A 36 12.59 16.27 -15.60
CA TYR A 36 12.55 15.94 -14.18
C TYR A 36 13.90 15.37 -13.70
N TRP A 37 14.49 14.47 -14.49
CA TRP A 37 15.76 13.84 -14.17
C TRP A 37 16.99 14.75 -14.33
N SER A 38 16.88 15.89 -15.03
CA SER A 38 17.92 16.92 -15.07
C SER A 38 17.97 17.79 -13.81
N GLY A 39 17.07 17.55 -12.85
CA GLY A 39 16.97 18.27 -11.57
C GLY A 39 15.82 19.26 -11.51
N GLU A 40 15.05 19.43 -12.58
CA GLU A 40 13.85 20.27 -12.59
C GLU A 40 12.65 19.51 -12.00
N TYR A 41 12.70 19.22 -10.70
CA TYR A 41 11.70 18.39 -10.02
C TYR A 41 10.27 18.94 -10.07
N GLY A 42 10.08 20.23 -10.35
CA GLY A 42 8.76 20.82 -10.64
C GLY A 42 8.10 20.27 -11.90
N ALA A 43 8.85 19.67 -12.82
CA ALA A 43 8.34 18.99 -14.02
C ALA A 43 7.85 17.55 -13.75
N MET A 44 7.52 17.24 -12.49
CA MET A 44 6.98 15.94 -12.09
C MET A 44 5.63 15.66 -12.77
N SER A 45 5.38 14.38 -12.99
CA SER A 45 4.11 13.85 -13.48
C SER A 45 3.59 12.85 -12.45
N GLU A 46 2.61 13.29 -11.65
CA GLU A 46 1.94 12.47 -10.63
C GLU A 46 0.53 13.02 -10.40
N VAL A 47 -0.45 12.12 -10.35
CA VAL A 47 -1.87 12.47 -10.20
C VAL A 47 -2.23 12.66 -8.73
N SER A 48 -1.58 11.93 -7.83
CA SER A 48 -1.75 12.06 -6.38
C SER A 48 -1.14 13.37 -5.88
N PRO A 49 -1.93 14.35 -5.39
CA PRO A 49 -1.41 15.66 -4.99
C PRO A 49 -0.30 15.58 -3.94
N SER A 50 -0.46 14.65 -3.00
CA SER A 50 0.52 14.43 -1.93
C SER A 50 1.83 13.85 -2.43
N PHE A 51 1.78 12.85 -3.32
CA PHE A 51 3.01 12.27 -3.89
C PHE A 51 3.66 13.19 -4.92
N ALA A 52 2.88 13.99 -5.63
CA ALA A 52 3.35 15.09 -6.47
C ALA A 52 4.17 16.10 -5.66
N ALA A 53 3.70 16.49 -4.48
CA ALA A 53 4.43 17.40 -3.60
C ALA A 53 5.80 16.82 -3.17
N TYR A 54 5.89 15.52 -2.90
CA TYR A 54 7.18 14.90 -2.57
C TYR A 54 8.11 14.75 -3.78
N LEU A 55 7.59 14.41 -4.96
CA LEU A 55 8.38 14.38 -6.20
C LEU A 55 8.94 15.76 -6.52
N ALA A 56 8.15 16.83 -6.32
CA ALA A 56 8.59 18.20 -6.52
C ALA A 56 9.75 18.62 -5.59
N ILE A 57 9.92 17.95 -4.45
CA ILE A 57 11.07 18.13 -3.56
C ILE A 57 12.27 17.32 -4.07
N SER A 58 12.09 16.00 -4.24
CA SER A 58 13.11 15.08 -4.78
C SER A 58 12.56 13.67 -4.99
N PRO A 59 13.17 12.84 -5.85
CA PRO A 59 12.84 11.42 -5.96
C PRO A 59 13.04 10.64 -4.64
N PHE A 60 13.97 11.07 -3.78
CA PHE A 60 14.20 10.42 -2.49
C PHE A 60 13.08 10.71 -1.48
N ALA A 61 12.57 11.95 -1.44
CA ALA A 61 11.43 12.31 -0.60
C ALA A 61 10.19 11.49 -1.00
N PHE A 62 9.95 11.31 -2.30
CA PHE A 62 8.91 10.42 -2.83
C PHE A 62 9.07 8.98 -2.34
N LEU A 63 10.28 8.42 -2.44
CA LEU A 63 10.55 7.05 -1.97
C LEU A 63 10.32 6.89 -0.46
N LEU A 64 10.75 7.86 0.35
CA LEU A 64 10.50 7.84 1.79
C LEU A 64 9.01 7.90 2.12
N ALA A 65 8.25 8.74 1.43
CA ALA A 65 6.80 8.80 1.58
C ALA A 65 6.15 7.47 1.20
N GLY A 66 6.61 6.82 0.11
CA GLY A 66 6.14 5.50 -0.30
C GLY A 66 6.45 4.40 0.73
N LEU A 67 7.66 4.38 1.28
CA LEU A 67 8.04 3.43 2.33
C LEU A 67 7.25 3.65 3.63
N LEU A 68 7.01 4.90 4.00
CA LEU A 68 6.16 5.24 5.14
C LEU A 68 4.73 4.75 4.90
N TRP A 69 4.20 4.95 3.69
CA TRP A 69 2.88 4.46 3.33
C TRP A 69 2.77 2.92 3.43
N MET A 70 3.78 2.21 2.91
CA MET A 70 3.90 0.76 3.05
C MET A 70 3.90 0.31 4.51
N ALA A 71 4.64 0.99 5.37
CA ALA A 71 4.69 0.70 6.79
C ALA A 71 3.33 0.92 7.48
N ILE A 72 2.64 2.02 7.15
CA ILE A 72 1.32 2.36 7.72
C ILE A 72 0.29 1.28 7.37
N PHE A 73 0.09 0.98 6.08
CA PHE A 73 -0.92 -0.01 5.72
C PHE A 73 -0.54 -1.42 6.19
N SER A 74 0.76 -1.76 6.24
CA SER A 74 1.19 -3.06 6.76
C SER A 74 0.89 -3.18 8.25
N ALA A 75 1.18 -2.14 9.04
CA ALA A 75 0.84 -2.07 10.45
C ALA A 75 -0.68 -2.21 10.65
N LEU A 76 -1.49 -1.50 9.86
CA LEU A 76 -2.95 -1.62 9.91
C LEU A 76 -3.44 -3.03 9.59
N ILE A 77 -2.95 -3.66 8.52
CA ILE A 77 -3.35 -5.02 8.13
C ILE A 77 -3.07 -6.02 9.26
N VAL A 78 -1.95 -5.89 9.98
CA VAL A 78 -1.62 -6.86 11.03
C VAL A 78 -2.40 -6.64 12.33
N ILE A 79 -2.80 -5.40 12.64
CA ILE A 79 -3.52 -5.06 13.88
C ILE A 79 -5.04 -5.06 13.72
N LEU A 80 -5.58 -4.98 12.51
CA LEU A 80 -7.02 -4.95 12.27
C LEU A 80 -7.64 -6.36 12.38
N PRO A 81 -8.91 -6.48 12.83
CA PRO A 81 -9.68 -7.70 12.67
C PRO A 81 -9.68 -8.19 11.22
N GLU A 82 -9.79 -9.49 11.01
CA GLU A 82 -9.50 -10.13 9.74
C GLU A 82 -10.28 -9.53 8.56
N MET A 83 -11.59 -9.31 8.73
CA MET A 83 -12.43 -8.72 7.70
C MET A 83 -11.91 -7.33 7.28
N LEU A 84 -11.58 -6.47 8.26
CA LEU A 84 -11.06 -5.13 8.00
C LEU A 84 -9.65 -5.17 7.39
N ALA A 85 -8.80 -6.11 7.82
CA ALA A 85 -7.48 -6.31 7.25
C ALA A 85 -7.55 -6.74 5.78
N MET A 86 -8.45 -7.68 5.46
CA MET A 86 -8.72 -8.13 4.09
C MET A 86 -9.29 -7.00 3.22
N THR A 87 -10.26 -6.24 3.73
CA THR A 87 -10.81 -5.08 3.01
C THR A 87 -9.73 -4.04 2.73
N LEU A 88 -8.89 -3.72 3.73
CA LEU A 88 -7.78 -2.78 3.55
C LEU A 88 -6.77 -3.29 2.53
N ALA A 89 -6.38 -4.56 2.59
CA ALA A 89 -5.46 -5.17 1.63
C ALA A 89 -6.01 -5.07 0.19
N ILE A 90 -7.30 -5.37 -0.02
CA ILE A 90 -7.95 -5.15 -1.33
C ILE A 90 -7.90 -3.69 -1.73
N ALA A 91 -8.30 -2.77 -0.85
CA ALA A 91 -8.34 -1.35 -1.16
C ALA A 91 -6.97 -0.83 -1.60
N VAL A 92 -5.89 -1.21 -0.89
CA VAL A 92 -4.51 -0.85 -1.24
C VAL A 92 -4.10 -1.48 -2.59
N MET A 93 -4.40 -2.75 -2.82
CA MET A 93 -4.12 -3.41 -4.11
C MET A 93 -4.83 -2.72 -5.27
N LEU A 94 -6.10 -2.36 -5.12
CA LEU A 94 -6.87 -1.67 -6.16
C LEU A 94 -6.36 -0.25 -6.41
N GLY A 95 -5.98 0.48 -5.35
CA GLY A 95 -5.39 1.81 -5.47
C GLY A 95 -4.10 1.80 -6.28
N HIS A 96 -3.16 0.91 -5.94
CA HIS A 96 -1.88 0.81 -6.66
C HIS A 96 -1.99 0.11 -8.02
N LEU A 97 -2.96 -0.78 -8.21
CA LEU A 97 -3.35 -1.24 -9.55
C LEU A 97 -3.75 -0.05 -10.42
N ASN A 98 -4.59 0.85 -9.92
CA ASN A 98 -5.00 2.05 -10.66
C ASN A 98 -3.80 2.94 -10.99
N GLY A 99 -2.92 3.23 -10.03
CA GLY A 99 -1.70 4.00 -10.25
C GLY A 99 -0.82 3.40 -11.35
N ALA A 100 -0.43 2.12 -11.20
CA ALA A 100 0.39 1.42 -12.18
C ALA A 100 -0.30 1.32 -13.56
N PHE A 101 -1.62 1.10 -13.59
CA PHE A 101 -2.41 1.07 -14.83
C PHE A 101 -2.36 2.40 -15.60
N THR A 102 -2.45 3.54 -14.90
CA THR A 102 -2.38 4.86 -15.56
C THR A 102 -1.04 5.08 -16.24
N TRP A 103 0.07 4.66 -15.63
CA TRP A 103 1.39 4.69 -16.26
C TRP A 103 1.46 3.79 -17.49
N LEU A 104 1.05 2.51 -17.35
CA LEU A 104 1.10 1.55 -18.46
C LEU A 104 0.24 1.99 -19.65
N THR A 105 -0.91 2.62 -19.40
CA THR A 105 -1.85 3.03 -20.44
C THR A 105 -1.46 4.36 -21.08
N TYR A 106 -1.20 5.39 -20.27
CA TYR A 106 -1.07 6.76 -20.79
C TYR A 106 0.36 7.18 -21.06
N ARG A 107 1.34 6.63 -20.32
CA ARG A 107 2.76 6.96 -20.52
C ARG A 107 3.47 5.97 -21.42
N PHE A 108 3.23 4.68 -21.20
CA PHE A 108 3.93 3.60 -21.90
C PHE A 108 3.09 2.96 -23.01
N GLU A 109 1.83 3.38 -23.17
CA GLU A 109 0.92 2.98 -24.27
C GLU A 109 0.83 1.45 -24.46
N SER A 110 0.93 0.69 -23.38
CA SER A 110 0.98 -0.77 -23.40
C SER A 110 -0.33 -1.39 -22.93
N TYR A 111 -1.22 -1.67 -23.89
CA TYR A 111 -2.49 -2.37 -23.64
C TYR A 111 -2.28 -3.77 -23.04
N GLN A 112 -1.32 -4.53 -23.58
CA GLN A 112 -1.02 -5.89 -23.12
C GLN A 112 -0.46 -5.91 -21.70
N ALA A 113 0.43 -4.98 -21.36
CA ALA A 113 0.95 -4.87 -19.99
C ALA A 113 -0.17 -4.49 -19.01
N SER A 114 -1.06 -3.58 -19.40
CA SER A 114 -2.21 -3.18 -18.60
C SER A 114 -3.16 -4.36 -18.30
N ASN A 115 -3.53 -5.14 -19.30
CA ASN A 115 -4.35 -6.35 -19.09
C ASN A 115 -3.63 -7.42 -18.26
N THR A 116 -2.32 -7.57 -18.47
CA THR A 116 -1.50 -8.48 -17.66
C THR A 116 -1.51 -8.06 -16.19
N LEU A 117 -1.40 -6.76 -15.91
CA LEU A 117 -1.45 -6.22 -14.55
C LEU A 117 -2.80 -6.51 -13.88
N PHE A 118 -3.92 -6.35 -14.59
CA PHE A 118 -5.24 -6.71 -14.07
C PHE A 118 -5.35 -8.20 -13.74
N LEU A 119 -4.93 -9.07 -14.66
CA LEU A 119 -4.99 -10.51 -14.45
C LEU A 119 -4.11 -10.95 -13.28
N LEU A 120 -2.87 -10.44 -13.21
CA LEU A 120 -1.96 -10.71 -12.11
C LEU A 120 -2.52 -10.22 -10.77
N THR A 121 -3.09 -9.01 -10.74
CA THR A 121 -3.73 -8.47 -9.52
C THR A 121 -4.90 -9.34 -9.06
N ALA A 122 -5.75 -9.79 -9.98
CA ALA A 122 -6.85 -10.70 -9.67
C ALA A 122 -6.35 -12.03 -9.07
N VAL A 123 -5.31 -12.63 -9.66
CA VAL A 123 -4.67 -13.85 -9.14
C VAL A 123 -4.09 -13.60 -7.75
N LEU A 124 -3.40 -12.47 -7.55
CA LEU A 124 -2.80 -12.10 -6.28
C LEU A 124 -3.86 -11.90 -5.18
N ILE A 125 -5.00 -11.26 -5.48
CA ILE A 125 -6.13 -11.14 -4.55
C ILE A 125 -6.62 -12.52 -4.13
N VAL A 126 -6.83 -13.44 -5.09
CA VAL A 126 -7.29 -14.80 -4.79
C VAL A 126 -6.27 -15.55 -3.91
N ILE A 127 -4.97 -15.45 -4.21
CA ILE A 127 -3.91 -16.09 -3.41
C ILE A 127 -3.86 -15.50 -2.00
N ALA A 128 -3.90 -14.17 -1.88
CA ALA A 128 -3.91 -13.46 -0.60
C ALA A 128 -5.05 -13.94 0.30
N PHE A 129 -6.25 -14.04 -0.28
CA PHE A 129 -7.45 -14.44 0.45
C PHE A 129 -7.42 -15.93 0.81
N ARG A 130 -7.00 -16.80 -0.11
CA ARG A 130 -6.97 -18.24 0.17
C ARG A 130 -5.94 -18.61 1.21
N LYS A 131 -4.80 -17.92 1.27
CA LYS A 131 -3.68 -18.26 2.16
C LYS A 131 -3.59 -17.38 3.40
N GLY A 132 -4.14 -16.18 3.36
CA GLY A 132 -4.06 -15.19 4.45
C GLY A 132 -5.27 -15.17 5.38
N ARG A 133 -6.35 -15.88 5.04
CA ARG A 133 -7.55 -16.02 5.86
C ARG A 133 -7.23 -16.77 7.16
N SER A 134 -7.87 -16.34 8.25
CA SER A 134 -7.93 -17.06 9.52
C SER A 134 -9.30 -17.69 9.70
N ASP A 135 -9.36 -18.89 10.28
CA ASP A 135 -10.65 -19.49 10.65
C ASP A 135 -11.26 -18.83 11.90
N THR A 136 -10.56 -17.87 12.52
CA THR A 136 -10.93 -17.30 13.81
C THR A 136 -11.47 -15.86 13.73
N GLY A 137 -11.37 -15.16 12.60
CA GLY A 137 -11.76 -13.75 12.50
C GLY A 137 -10.79 -12.76 13.17
N ARG A 138 -9.74 -13.25 13.84
CA ARG A 138 -8.86 -12.44 14.71
C ARG A 138 -7.83 -11.66 13.88
N ALA A 139 -7.27 -10.60 14.45
CA ALA A 139 -6.13 -9.87 13.87
C ALA A 139 -4.86 -10.73 13.86
N ALA A 140 -3.95 -10.47 12.92
CA ALA A 140 -2.70 -11.23 12.78
C ALA A 140 -1.77 -11.09 13.98
N LEU A 141 -1.72 -9.89 14.55
CA LEU A 141 -1.03 -9.58 15.80
C LEU A 141 -1.95 -9.89 16.99
N ASP A 142 -1.51 -10.79 17.86
CA ASP A 142 -2.23 -11.05 19.11
C ASP A 142 -1.93 -9.94 20.13
N TRP A 143 -2.78 -8.91 20.13
CA TRP A 143 -2.64 -7.78 21.04
C TRP A 143 -2.70 -8.17 22.53
N SER A 144 -3.29 -9.32 22.87
CA SER A 144 -3.36 -9.76 24.27
C SER A 144 -1.99 -10.15 24.84
N GLN A 145 -1.01 -10.41 23.97
CA GLN A 145 0.38 -10.71 24.35
C GLN A 145 1.25 -9.45 24.47
N ILE A 146 0.72 -8.27 24.16
CA ILE A 146 1.46 -7.00 24.25
C ILE A 146 1.22 -6.40 25.64
N PRO A 147 2.26 -5.97 26.37
CA PRO A 147 2.13 -5.41 27.73
C PRO A 147 1.58 -3.97 27.71
N LEU A 148 0.51 -3.73 26.94
CA LEU A 148 -0.18 -2.45 26.84
C LEU A 148 -1.69 -2.65 27.06
N PRO A 149 -2.41 -1.64 27.55
CA PRO A 149 -3.86 -1.71 27.70
C PRO A 149 -4.56 -2.00 26.36
N ALA A 150 -5.67 -2.73 26.36
CA ALA A 150 -6.41 -3.06 25.14
C ALA A 150 -6.86 -1.82 24.33
N TRP A 151 -7.12 -0.68 24.98
CA TRP A 151 -7.50 0.56 24.31
C TRP A 151 -6.39 1.17 23.47
N SER A 152 -5.10 0.90 23.79
CA SER A 152 -3.97 1.48 23.05
C SER A 152 -3.91 0.97 21.62
N ARG A 153 -4.40 -0.25 21.37
CA ARG A 153 -4.61 -0.80 20.02
C ARG A 153 -5.43 0.13 19.16
N TRP A 154 -6.57 0.56 19.69
CA TRP A 154 -7.53 1.35 18.94
C TRP A 154 -7.06 2.79 18.76
N VAL A 155 -6.34 3.34 19.74
CA VAL A 155 -5.64 4.62 19.57
C VAL A 155 -4.60 4.56 18.45
N LEU A 156 -3.82 3.47 18.38
CA LEU A 156 -2.87 3.26 17.28
C LEU A 156 -3.59 3.13 15.94
N VAL A 157 -4.65 2.31 15.86
CA VAL A 157 -5.46 2.15 14.64
C VAL A 157 -6.01 3.49 14.16
N VAL A 158 -6.63 4.27 15.06
CA VAL A 158 -7.20 5.58 14.72
C VAL A 158 -6.10 6.52 14.23
N THR A 159 -4.98 6.61 14.95
CA THR A 159 -3.84 7.44 14.53
C THR A 159 -3.34 7.05 13.13
N LEU A 160 -3.15 5.76 12.88
CA LEU A 160 -2.68 5.26 11.59
C LEU A 160 -3.71 5.44 10.46
N LEU A 161 -5.02 5.46 10.75
CA LEU A 161 -6.08 5.73 9.77
C LEU A 161 -6.23 7.21 9.45
N LEU A 162 -5.97 8.10 10.41
CA LEU A 162 -6.05 9.55 10.18
C LEU A 162 -4.99 10.03 9.19
N LEU A 163 -3.81 9.40 9.17
CA LEU A 163 -2.73 9.73 8.23
C LEU A 163 -3.16 9.62 6.75
N PRO A 164 -3.63 8.47 6.23
CA PRO A 164 -4.08 8.37 4.84
C PRO A 164 -5.32 9.20 4.52
N ILE A 165 -6.23 9.38 5.49
CA ILE A 165 -7.37 10.29 5.28
C ILE A 165 -6.86 11.70 5.01
N TRP A 166 -5.94 12.19 5.84
CA TRP A 166 -5.32 13.47 5.63
C TRP A 166 -4.50 13.52 4.33
N TRP A 167 -3.80 12.44 3.98
CA TRP A 167 -2.92 12.41 2.81
C TRP A 167 -3.65 12.32 1.47
N PHE A 168 -4.79 11.63 1.41
CA PHE A 168 -5.44 11.30 0.14
C PHE A 168 -6.85 11.88 -0.01
N LEU A 169 -7.53 12.22 1.08
CA LEU A 169 -8.93 12.66 1.04
C LEU A 169 -9.10 14.15 1.37
N ILE A 170 -8.08 14.79 1.91
CA ILE A 170 -8.09 16.24 2.17
C ILE A 170 -7.28 16.92 1.06
N PRO A 171 -7.87 17.89 0.33
CA PRO A 171 -7.14 18.66 -0.67
C PRO A 171 -6.14 19.61 0.00
N HIS A 172 -4.92 19.67 -0.52
CA HIS A 172 -3.84 20.56 -0.10
C HIS A 172 -3.24 21.30 -1.30
#